data_AF-A0A8K0U830-F1
#
_entry.id   AF-A0A8K0U830-F1
#
_cell.length_a   1.000
_cell.length_b   1.000
_cell.length_c   1.000
_cell.angle_alpha   90.00
_cell.angle_beta   90.00
_cell.angle_gamma   90.00
#
_symmetry.space_group_name_H-M   'P 1'
#
loop_
_entity.id
_entity.type
_entity.pdbx_description
1 polymer ?
#
loop_
_entity_poly.entity_id
_entity_poly.type
_entity_poly.pdbx_seq_one_letter_code
_entity_poly.pdbx_strand_id
1 'polypeptide(L)'
;MLSLLIYGLALGLPLLFFIRRRVLSPPPQLPAVTTQTDEKSLKTIMQPPRDDLEPPKYDPITLEELEAYDGSDPSKPIYVSIKGDVFDVTRKKDVYGKGASYNIFAGKDGSRGLGKSSLNVEDAVPDYSTLPANEMKVLDDWHSFFSKRYNVVGRVTDMPEAVSGKHNSTS
;
A
#
# COMPACT_ATOMS: atom_id res chain seq x y z
N MET A 1 -10.51 -61.84 39.92
CA MET A 1 -9.66 -61.46 38.78
C MET A 1 -10.42 -60.52 37.85
N LEU A 2 -10.62 -59.27 38.26
CA LEU A 2 -11.35 -58.26 37.47
C LEU A 2 -10.78 -56.87 37.80
N SER A 3 -9.51 -56.62 37.48
CA SER A 3 -8.88 -55.32 37.75
C SER A 3 -7.85 -54.85 36.69
N LEU A 4 -7.74 -55.52 35.54
CA LEU A 4 -6.70 -55.20 34.55
C LEU A 4 -7.18 -54.89 33.14
N LEU A 5 -8.49 -55.01 32.85
CA LEU A 5 -9.01 -54.76 31.49
C LEU A 5 -9.54 -53.34 31.24
N ILE A 6 -9.65 -52.49 32.26
CA ILE A 6 -10.20 -51.13 32.10
C ILE A 6 -9.11 -50.10 31.73
N TYR A 7 -7.86 -50.33 32.14
CA TYR A 7 -6.75 -49.39 31.92
C TYR A 7 -6.13 -49.45 30.52
N GLY A 8 -6.38 -50.50 29.73
CA GLY A 8 -5.86 -50.61 28.36
C GLY A 8 -6.55 -49.68 27.35
N LEU A 9 -7.78 -49.24 27.63
CA LEU A 9 -8.59 -48.47 26.67
C LEU A 9 -8.65 -46.97 27.01
N ALA A 10 -8.32 -46.57 28.24
CA ALA A 10 -8.37 -45.18 28.70
C ALA A 10 -7.14 -44.32 28.30
N LEU A 11 -6.02 -44.94 27.91
CA LEU A 11 -4.77 -44.21 27.58
C LEU A 11 -4.36 -44.24 26.11
N GLY A 12 -4.90 -45.18 25.30
CA GLY A 12 -4.62 -45.22 23.86
C GLY A 12 -5.32 -44.12 23.07
N LEU A 13 -6.56 -43.79 23.44
CA LEU A 13 -7.37 -42.78 22.78
C LEU A 13 -6.81 -41.35 22.87
N PRO A 14 -6.32 -40.84 24.03
CA PRO A 14 -5.74 -39.50 24.08
C PRO A 14 -4.41 -39.40 23.31
N LEU A 15 -3.58 -40.45 23.26
CA LEU A 15 -2.32 -40.43 22.51
C LEU A 15 -2.56 -40.49 20.99
N LEU A 16 -3.49 -41.33 20.54
CA LEU A 16 -3.87 -41.43 19.12
C LEU A 16 -4.62 -40.17 18.67
N PHE A 17 -5.42 -39.56 19.53
CA PHE A 17 -6.02 -38.23 19.30
C PHE A 17 -4.95 -37.14 19.22
N PHE A 18 -3.91 -37.17 20.07
CA PHE A 18 -2.82 -36.18 20.02
C PHE A 18 -1.94 -36.31 18.77
N ILE A 19 -1.63 -37.54 18.34
CA ILE A 19 -0.88 -37.82 17.10
C ILE A 19 -1.73 -37.44 15.89
N ARG A 20 -3.01 -37.81 15.87
CA ARG A 20 -3.95 -37.42 14.80
C ARG A 20 -4.17 -35.91 14.77
N ARG A 21 -4.21 -35.23 15.92
CA ARG A 21 -4.29 -33.76 16.03
C ARG A 21 -3.01 -33.09 15.56
N ARG A 22 -1.83 -33.68 15.74
CA ARG A 22 -0.57 -33.11 15.20
C ARG A 22 -0.40 -33.31 13.69
N VAL A 23 -0.89 -34.40 13.11
CA VAL A 23 -0.79 -34.67 11.67
C VAL A 23 -1.94 -34.05 10.87
N LEU A 24 -3.12 -33.86 11.48
CA LEU A 24 -4.28 -33.18 10.87
C LEU A 24 -4.48 -31.74 11.37
N SER A 25 -3.50 -31.16 12.09
CA SER A 25 -3.52 -29.71 12.26
C SER A 25 -3.37 -29.10 10.87
N PRO A 26 -4.34 -28.31 10.38
CA PRO A 26 -4.11 -27.55 9.17
C PRO A 26 -2.84 -26.73 9.39
N PRO A 27 -2.01 -26.52 8.34
CA PRO A 27 -0.87 -25.62 8.45
C PRO A 27 -1.34 -24.32 9.10
N PRO A 28 -0.52 -23.65 9.93
CA PRO A 28 -0.87 -22.33 10.46
C PRO A 28 -1.34 -21.52 9.26
N GLN A 29 -2.65 -21.25 9.22
CA GLN A 29 -3.22 -20.46 8.16
C GLN A 29 -2.50 -19.13 8.33
N LEU A 30 -1.69 -18.73 7.33
CA LEU A 30 -1.27 -17.34 7.24
C LEU A 30 -2.54 -16.53 7.51
N PRO A 31 -2.50 -15.55 8.44
CA PRO A 31 -3.69 -14.82 8.84
C PRO A 31 -4.44 -14.45 7.58
N ALA A 32 -5.73 -14.83 7.50
CA ALA A 32 -6.55 -14.64 6.33
C ALA A 32 -6.29 -13.22 5.80
N VAL A 33 -5.66 -13.13 4.63
CA VAL A 33 -5.44 -11.88 3.92
C VAL A 33 -6.79 -11.20 3.89
N THR A 34 -6.88 -10.10 4.64
CA THR A 34 -8.15 -9.51 5.04
C THR A 34 -8.74 -8.80 3.83
N THR A 35 -9.38 -9.57 2.95
CA THR A 35 -9.94 -9.11 1.67
C THR A 35 -10.97 -8.00 1.88
N GLN A 36 -11.53 -7.87 3.09
CA GLN A 36 -12.46 -6.80 3.46
C GLN A 36 -11.80 -5.43 3.67
N THR A 37 -10.56 -5.39 4.15
CA THR A 37 -9.84 -4.13 4.40
C THR A 37 -9.36 -3.53 3.08
N ASP A 38 -8.90 -4.39 2.17
CA ASP A 38 -8.35 -3.98 0.87
C ASP A 38 -9.46 -3.49 -0.07
N GLU A 39 -10.57 -4.22 -0.19
CA GLU A 39 -11.70 -3.82 -1.05
C GLU A 39 -12.39 -2.54 -0.54
N LYS A 40 -12.58 -2.43 0.78
CA LYS A 40 -13.14 -1.21 1.39
C LYS A 40 -12.22 -0.02 1.18
N SER A 41 -10.92 -0.18 1.35
CA SER A 41 -9.95 0.91 1.14
C SER A 41 -9.90 1.34 -0.32
N LEU A 42 -9.89 0.39 -1.27
CA LEU A 42 -9.99 0.69 -2.70
C LEU A 42 -11.25 1.49 -3.03
N LYS A 43 -12.42 1.08 -2.53
CA LYS A 43 -13.68 1.83 -2.71
C LYS A 43 -13.63 3.23 -2.09
N THR A 44 -12.98 3.39 -0.93
CA THR A 44 -12.79 4.69 -0.28
C THR A 44 -11.88 5.61 -1.08
N ILE A 45 -10.87 5.07 -1.78
CA ILE A 45 -10.00 5.82 -2.68
C ILE A 45 -10.76 6.24 -3.92
N MET A 46 -11.58 5.34 -4.51
CA MET A 46 -12.34 5.50 -5.75
C MET A 46 -13.57 6.43 -5.66
N GLN A 47 -13.41 7.61 -5.05
CA GLN A 47 -14.42 8.68 -5.02
C GLN A 47 -14.69 9.27 -6.42
N PRO A 48 -15.77 10.04 -6.64
CA PRO A 48 -15.89 10.85 -7.87
C PRO A 48 -14.79 11.93 -7.98
N PRO A 49 -14.53 12.47 -9.18
CA PRO A 49 -13.71 13.67 -9.36
C PRO A 49 -14.23 14.83 -8.50
N ARG A 50 -13.34 15.76 -8.17
CA ARG A 50 -13.66 16.93 -7.37
C ARG A 50 -13.66 18.20 -8.21
N ASP A 51 -14.59 19.10 -7.91
CA ASP A 51 -14.77 20.40 -8.54
C ASP A 51 -14.08 21.53 -7.75
N ASP A 52 -13.66 21.27 -6.51
CA ASP A 52 -13.01 22.22 -5.60
C ASP A 52 -11.47 22.13 -5.59
N LEU A 53 -10.84 21.70 -6.68
CA LEU A 53 -9.37 21.60 -6.76
C LEU A 53 -8.71 22.97 -6.93
N GLU A 54 -7.62 23.17 -6.21
CA GLU A 54 -6.77 24.35 -6.40
C GLU A 54 -5.93 24.20 -7.68
N PRO A 55 -5.52 25.31 -8.33
CA PRO A 55 -4.54 25.26 -9.41
C PRO A 55 -3.28 24.49 -9.00
N PRO A 56 -2.73 23.62 -9.86
CA PRO A 56 -1.51 22.87 -9.57
C PRO A 56 -0.34 23.79 -9.20
N LYS A 57 0.40 23.42 -8.15
CA LYS A 57 1.67 24.03 -7.77
C LYS A 57 2.81 23.11 -8.14
N TYR A 58 3.96 23.70 -8.46
CA TYR A 58 5.18 23.00 -8.86
C TYR A 58 6.35 23.39 -7.98
N ASP A 59 6.07 23.67 -6.71
CA ASP A 59 7.10 23.94 -5.73
C ASP A 59 8.07 22.75 -5.66
N PRO A 60 9.39 23.00 -5.69
CA PRO A 60 10.38 21.93 -5.66
C PRO A 60 10.35 21.24 -4.30
N ILE A 61 10.28 19.92 -4.33
CA ILE A 61 10.34 19.06 -3.14
C ILE A 61 11.36 17.95 -3.42
N THR A 62 12.27 17.68 -2.50
CA THR A 62 13.17 16.53 -2.61
C THR A 62 12.50 15.27 -2.06
N LEU A 63 13.00 14.09 -2.44
CA LEU A 63 12.54 12.83 -1.86
C LEU A 63 12.74 12.80 -0.33
N GLU A 64 13.83 13.37 0.17
CA GLU A 64 14.11 13.48 1.61
C GLU A 64 13.11 14.42 2.31
N GLU A 65 12.81 15.59 1.74
CA GLU A 65 11.78 16.49 2.28
C GLU A 65 10.39 15.85 2.28
N LEU A 66 10.09 15.04 1.26
CA LEU A 66 8.81 14.35 1.14
C LEU A 66 8.57 13.39 2.32
N GLU A 67 9.60 12.74 2.86
CA GLU A 67 9.49 11.80 3.99
C GLU A 67 8.89 12.45 5.24
N ALA A 68 9.03 13.76 5.39
CA ALA A 68 8.47 14.51 6.52
C ALA A 68 6.92 14.56 6.53
N TYR A 69 6.26 14.12 5.46
CA TYR A 69 4.81 14.16 5.23
C TYR A 69 4.17 12.76 5.18
N ASP A 70 4.71 11.82 5.96
CA ASP A 70 4.26 10.42 6.08
C ASP A 70 2.97 10.21 6.91
N GLY A 71 2.42 11.30 7.46
CA GLY A 71 1.24 11.29 8.31
C GLY A 71 1.47 10.80 9.73
N SER A 72 2.72 10.66 10.17
CA SER A 72 3.08 10.38 11.56
C SER A 72 2.89 11.58 12.49
N ASP A 73 3.12 12.79 11.98
CA ASP A 73 2.86 14.05 12.66
C ASP A 73 1.45 14.55 12.30
N PRO A 74 0.50 14.60 13.25
CA PRO A 74 -0.86 15.05 12.97
C PRO A 74 -0.98 16.54 12.66
N SER A 75 0.06 17.34 12.90
CA SER A 75 0.09 18.78 12.57
C SER A 75 0.54 19.06 11.14
N LYS A 76 1.11 18.07 10.46
CA LYS A 76 1.56 18.16 9.08
C LYS A 76 0.54 17.58 8.10
N PRO A 77 0.53 18.06 6.84
CA PRO A 77 -0.22 17.40 5.78
C PRO A 77 0.41 16.04 5.44
N ILE A 78 -0.33 15.23 4.68
CA ILE A 78 0.08 13.91 4.20
C ILE A 78 0.26 14.01 2.70
N TYR A 79 1.45 13.70 2.21
CA TYR A 79 1.77 13.78 0.79
C TYR A 79 2.09 12.42 0.20
N VAL A 80 1.78 12.24 -1.09
CA VAL A 80 2.17 11.08 -1.89
C VAL A 80 2.67 11.60 -3.23
N SER A 81 3.85 11.15 -3.68
CA SER A 81 4.33 11.43 -5.02
C SER A 81 3.93 10.31 -5.98
N ILE A 82 3.46 10.68 -7.17
CA ILE A 82 3.19 9.76 -8.28
C ILE A 82 3.77 10.37 -9.55
N LYS A 83 4.69 9.65 -10.19
CA LYS A 83 5.46 10.11 -11.34
C LYS A 83 6.11 11.48 -11.07
N GLY A 84 6.59 11.69 -9.85
CA GLY A 84 7.19 12.95 -9.39
C GLY A 84 6.20 14.07 -9.07
N ASP A 85 4.91 13.98 -9.39
CA ASP A 85 3.92 14.97 -8.93
C ASP A 85 3.51 14.70 -7.49
N VAL A 86 3.59 15.71 -6.63
CA VAL A 86 3.29 15.59 -5.20
C VAL A 86 1.84 15.97 -4.95
N PHE A 87 1.05 15.01 -4.48
CA PHE A 87 -0.38 15.17 -4.19
C PHE A 87 -0.64 15.32 -2.69
N ASP A 88 -1.46 16.29 -2.32
CA ASP A 88 -1.99 16.42 -0.96
C ASP A 88 -3.17 15.47 -0.72
N VAL A 89 -2.90 14.41 0.04
CA VAL A 89 -3.89 13.38 0.41
C VAL A 89 -4.39 13.53 1.85
N THR A 90 -4.14 14.67 2.51
CA THR A 90 -4.49 14.91 3.93
C THR A 90 -5.96 14.68 4.22
N ARG A 91 -6.86 15.03 3.29
CA ARG A 91 -8.32 14.79 3.41
C ARG A 91 -8.71 13.31 3.50
N LYS A 92 -7.78 12.40 3.16
CA LYS A 92 -7.94 10.94 3.19
C LYS A 92 -7.02 10.30 4.23
N LYS A 93 -6.90 10.94 5.41
CA LYS A 93 -6.12 10.42 6.55
C LYS A 93 -6.57 9.03 7.01
N ASP A 94 -7.82 8.65 6.79
CA ASP A 94 -8.35 7.31 7.04
C ASP A 94 -7.73 6.23 6.13
N VAL A 95 -7.13 6.62 5.00
CA VAL A 95 -6.50 5.75 4.02
C VAL A 95 -4.97 5.86 4.03
N TYR A 96 -4.43 7.07 4.13
CA TYR A 96 -2.99 7.34 4.04
C TYR A 96 -2.32 7.69 5.38
N GLY A 97 -3.09 7.99 6.41
CA GLY A 97 -2.56 8.31 7.74
C GLY A 97 -1.85 7.14 8.39
N LYS A 98 -1.02 7.41 9.41
CA LYS A 98 -0.24 6.39 10.10
C LYS A 98 -1.05 5.16 10.49
N GLY A 99 -0.62 3.99 10.03
CA GLY A 99 -1.27 2.70 10.29
C GLY A 99 -2.49 2.38 9.41
N ALA A 100 -2.86 3.28 8.48
CA ALA A 100 -3.88 3.01 7.48
C ALA A 100 -3.34 2.18 6.31
N SER A 101 -4.25 1.64 5.51
CA SER A 101 -3.95 0.64 4.48
C SER A 101 -3.00 1.11 3.37
N TYR A 102 -2.99 2.40 3.04
CA TYR A 102 -2.12 2.99 2.01
C TYR A 102 -1.03 3.88 2.61
N ASN A 103 -0.83 3.81 3.93
CA ASN A 103 0.20 4.60 4.61
C ASN A 103 1.61 4.32 4.07
N ILE A 104 1.86 3.16 3.47
CA ILE A 104 3.16 2.82 2.89
C ILE A 104 3.63 3.77 1.78
N PHE A 105 2.71 4.53 1.16
CA PHE A 105 3.01 5.54 0.14
C PHE A 105 3.11 6.96 0.70
N ALA A 106 2.66 7.18 1.94
CA ALA A 106 2.72 8.49 2.56
C ALA A 106 4.18 8.90 2.77
N GLY A 107 4.50 10.14 2.38
CA GLY A 107 5.85 10.68 2.41
C GLY A 107 6.82 10.05 1.41
N LYS A 108 6.32 9.36 0.38
CA LYS A 108 7.15 8.67 -0.63
C LYS A 108 6.61 8.86 -2.04
N ASP A 109 7.44 8.50 -3.02
CA ASP A 109 6.97 8.25 -4.37
C ASP A 109 6.47 6.81 -4.51
N GLY A 110 5.16 6.67 -4.74
CA GLY A 110 4.47 5.39 -4.85
C GLY A 110 4.39 4.83 -6.27
N SER A 111 5.10 5.40 -7.24
CA SER A 111 4.90 5.09 -8.67
C SER A 111 5.04 3.61 -8.99
N ARG A 112 6.11 2.97 -8.51
CA ARG A 112 6.35 1.55 -8.78
C ARG A 112 5.27 0.68 -8.13
N GLY A 113 4.96 0.92 -6.85
CA GLY A 113 3.95 0.16 -6.12
C GLY A 113 2.56 0.31 -6.72
N LEU A 114 2.15 1.52 -7.11
CA LEU A 114 0.86 1.75 -7.75
C LEU A 114 0.76 1.07 -9.12
N GLY A 115 1.82 1.14 -9.94
CA GLY A 115 1.86 0.43 -11.22
C GLY A 115 1.76 -1.09 -11.06
N LYS A 116 2.46 -1.64 -10.06
CA LYS A 116 2.42 -3.07 -9.71
C LYS A 116 1.14 -3.48 -8.96
N SER A 117 0.31 -2.53 -8.52
CA SER A 117 -0.76 -2.77 -7.55
C SER A 117 -0.27 -3.48 -6.27
N SER A 118 0.90 -3.06 -5.78
CA SER A 118 1.62 -3.63 -4.64
C SER A 118 1.61 -2.66 -3.46
N LEU A 119 1.36 -3.19 -2.24
CA LEU A 119 1.46 -2.46 -0.98
C LEU A 119 2.71 -2.87 -0.18
N ASN A 120 3.69 -3.48 -0.84
CA ASN A 120 4.94 -3.84 -0.20
C ASN A 120 5.87 -2.63 -0.11
N VAL A 121 6.63 -2.55 0.99
CA VAL A 121 7.51 -1.41 1.28
C VAL A 121 8.62 -1.28 0.23
N GLU A 122 9.13 -2.40 -0.29
CA GLU A 122 10.17 -2.42 -1.33
C GLU A 122 9.69 -1.87 -2.69
N ASP A 123 8.38 -1.82 -2.93
CA ASP A 123 7.81 -1.27 -4.15
C ASP A 123 7.40 0.20 -4.00
N ALA A 124 7.41 0.77 -2.79
CA ALA A 124 7.15 2.19 -2.54
C ALA A 124 8.39 3.05 -2.82
N VAL A 125 8.83 3.04 -4.08
CA VAL A 125 10.04 3.71 -4.56
C VAL A 125 9.78 4.50 -5.85
N PRO A 126 10.56 5.56 -6.10
CA PRO A 126 10.40 6.44 -7.27
C PRO A 126 10.81 5.79 -8.61
N ASP A 127 11.61 4.71 -8.61
CA ASP A 127 12.03 4.06 -9.85
C ASP A 127 10.97 3.09 -10.39
N TYR A 128 10.21 3.60 -11.36
CA TYR A 128 9.22 2.85 -12.14
C TYR A 128 9.69 2.53 -13.57
N SER A 129 11.00 2.68 -13.87
CA SER A 129 11.56 2.44 -15.20
C SER A 129 11.42 1.00 -15.68
N THR A 130 11.39 0.04 -14.73
CA THR A 130 11.31 -1.39 -15.01
C THR A 130 9.88 -1.92 -15.15
N LEU A 131 8.85 -1.07 -15.03
CA LEU A 131 7.47 -1.52 -15.18
C LEU A 131 7.20 -1.93 -16.65
N PRO A 132 6.60 -3.10 -16.90
CA PRO A 132 6.10 -3.46 -18.21
C PRO A 132 4.94 -2.54 -18.64
N ALA A 133 4.62 -2.54 -19.93
CA ALA A 133 3.66 -1.60 -20.53
C ALA A 133 2.26 -1.65 -19.88
N ASN A 134 1.80 -2.84 -19.47
CA ASN A 134 0.53 -3.00 -18.77
C ASN A 134 0.53 -2.33 -17.39
N GLU A 135 1.61 -2.47 -16.62
CA GLU A 135 1.77 -1.85 -15.29
C GLU A 135 2.01 -0.34 -15.41
N MET A 136 2.73 0.11 -16.45
CA MET A 136 2.87 1.53 -16.77
C MET A 136 1.50 2.17 -17.05
N LYS A 137 0.62 1.47 -17.79
CA LYS A 137 -0.75 1.95 -18.01
C LYS A 137 -1.53 2.06 -16.69
N VAL A 138 -1.40 1.08 -15.79
CA VAL A 138 -2.02 1.13 -14.46
C VAL A 138 -1.51 2.33 -13.66
N LEU A 139 -0.21 2.62 -13.72
CA LEU A 139 0.38 3.81 -13.11
C LEU A 139 -0.17 5.11 -13.72
N ASP A 140 -0.32 5.18 -15.05
CA ASP A 140 -0.92 6.35 -15.72
C ASP A 140 -2.39 6.55 -15.32
N ASP A 141 -3.15 5.45 -15.18
CA ASP A 141 -4.53 5.48 -14.71
C ASP A 141 -4.59 6.00 -13.25
N TRP A 142 -3.66 5.57 -12.38
CA TRP A 142 -3.53 6.08 -11.01
C TRP A 142 -3.16 7.57 -10.96
N HIS A 143 -2.20 8.00 -11.78
CA HIS A 143 -1.82 9.41 -11.86
C HIS A 143 -2.99 10.28 -12.32
N SER A 144 -3.72 9.87 -13.38
CA SER A 144 -4.94 10.57 -13.81
C SER A 144 -6.05 10.52 -12.76
N PHE A 145 -6.12 9.46 -11.97
CA PHE A 145 -7.11 9.34 -10.91
C PHE A 145 -6.85 10.38 -9.81
N PHE A 146 -5.59 10.52 -9.39
CA PHE A 146 -5.15 11.45 -8.36
C PHE A 146 -5.27 12.91 -8.79
N SER A 147 -4.89 13.24 -10.03
CA SER A 147 -4.96 14.61 -10.56
C SER A 147 -6.37 15.20 -10.61
N LYS A 148 -7.39 14.35 -10.57
CA LYS A 148 -8.81 14.75 -10.55
C LYS A 148 -9.39 14.86 -9.14
N ARG A 149 -8.62 14.58 -8.08
CA ARG A 149 -9.14 14.41 -6.69
C ARG A 149 -8.28 15.01 -5.59
N TYR A 150 -7.00 15.22 -5.86
CA TYR A 150 -6.05 15.79 -4.90
C TYR A 150 -5.37 16.99 -5.53
N ASN A 151 -5.07 17.98 -4.70
CA ASN A 151 -4.30 19.14 -5.12
C ASN A 151 -2.86 18.69 -5.39
N VAL A 152 -2.30 19.12 -6.52
CA VAL A 152 -0.87 19.00 -6.78
C VAL A 152 -0.18 20.16 -6.06
N VAL A 153 0.68 19.86 -5.10
CA VAL A 153 1.32 20.86 -4.23
C VAL A 153 2.79 21.08 -4.56
N GLY A 154 3.39 20.21 -5.37
CA GLY A 154 4.79 20.34 -5.76
C GLY A 154 5.22 19.26 -6.73
N ARG A 155 6.52 19.25 -7.03
CA ARG A 155 7.16 18.23 -7.87
C ARG A 155 8.49 17.79 -7.30
N VAL A 156 8.75 16.48 -7.36
CA VAL A 156 9.99 15.87 -6.93
C VAL A 156 11.14 16.27 -7.85
N THR A 157 12.20 16.86 -7.30
CA THR A 157 13.32 17.40 -8.09
C THR A 157 14.50 16.45 -8.28
N ASP A 158 14.62 15.43 -7.44
CA ASP A 158 15.73 14.47 -7.36
C ASP A 158 15.28 13.04 -7.73
N MET A 159 14.39 12.94 -8.73
CA MET A 159 13.93 11.67 -9.27
C MET A 159 15.10 10.86 -9.87
N PRO A 160 15.06 9.50 -9.81
CA PRO A 160 16.06 8.66 -10.45
C PRO A 160 16.22 8.98 -11.94
N GLU A 161 17.46 8.97 -12.43
CA GLU A 161 17.80 9.34 -13.82
C GLU A 161 16.95 8.58 -14.84
N ALA A 162 16.73 7.27 -14.61
CA ALA A 162 15.96 6.37 -15.46
C ALA A 162 14.50 6.81 -15.72
N VAL A 163 13.95 7.68 -14.87
CA VAL A 163 12.57 8.19 -14.99
C VAL A 163 12.47 9.71 -15.13
N SER A 164 13.54 10.44 -14.75
CA SER A 164 13.60 11.92 -14.81
C SER A 164 13.29 12.52 -16.19
N GLY A 165 13.73 11.87 -17.28
CA GLY A 165 13.54 12.36 -18.65
C GLY A 165 12.16 12.12 -19.25
N LYS A 166 11.30 11.31 -18.62
CA LYS A 166 9.98 10.93 -19.17
C LYS A 166 8.94 12.05 -19.07
N HIS A 167 9.19 13.10 -18.29
CA HIS A 167 8.27 14.23 -18.09
C HIS A 167 8.55 15.43 -18.99
N ASN A 168 9.67 15.43 -19.72
CA ASN A 168 10.20 16.62 -20.40
C ASN A 168 9.73 16.74 -21.86
N SER A 169 8.87 15.83 -22.33
CA SER A 169 8.52 15.67 -23.75
C SER A 169 7.17 16.29 -24.17
N THR A 170 6.61 17.20 -23.38
CA THR A 170 5.46 18.00 -23.81
C THR A 170 5.82 19.48 -23.78
N SER A 171 6.51 19.93 -24.83
CA SER A 171 6.56 21.34 -25.22
C SER A 171 6.40 21.45 -26.73
#